data_AF-A0A967K1J1-F1
#
_entry.id   AF-A0A967K1J1-F1
#
_cell.length_a   1.000
_cell.length_b   1.000
_cell.length_c   1.000
_cell.angle_alpha   90.00
_cell.angle_beta   90.00
_cell.angle_gamma   90.00
#
_symmetry.space_group_name_H-M   'P 1'
#
loop_
_entity.id
_entity.type
_entity.pdbx_description
1 polymer ?
#
loop_
_entity_poly.entity_id
_entity_poly.type
_entity_poly.pdbx_seq_one_letter_code
_entity_poly.pdbx_strand_id
1 'polypeptide(L)'
;MGISRPNRITEEAARFFCAPEKPLHRQYEALRAYFVEGRPSAEVARAYGYTPGAFRVLCHQLRREPHPAERFFKDVRRGPQAARVRDRVRERAVALRKQNLSVYDIRRELRAQGHTVSINALSILLREEGFARLPRRKDEERPATVRPVADAVADVRALDLSPRHFRTRVAGLFLFAPVMQAIDLGAVAAEARLPGSRMIPAEQALRSLLALKLIGQERKSHVMDRLLDPGLALFAGLN
;
A
#
# COMPACT_ATOMS: atom_id res chain seq x y z
N MET A 1 -41.73 14.68 8.91
CA MET A 1 -41.64 14.91 10.37
C MET A 1 -40.55 15.94 10.61
N GLY A 2 -40.93 17.18 10.91
CA GLY A 2 -39.99 18.28 11.14
C GLY A 2 -39.37 18.17 12.53
N ILE A 3 -38.04 18.17 12.61
CA ILE A 3 -37.32 18.32 13.88
C ILE A 3 -37.34 19.82 14.20
N SER A 4 -38.44 20.30 14.79
CA SER A 4 -38.47 21.60 15.45
C SER A 4 -38.35 21.38 16.95
N ARG A 5 -37.12 21.13 17.42
CA ARG A 5 -36.79 21.37 18.82
C ARG A 5 -36.48 22.87 18.93
N PRO A 6 -37.19 23.65 19.75
CA PRO A 6 -36.88 25.06 19.92
C PRO A 6 -35.43 25.16 20.39
N ASN A 7 -34.64 25.96 19.68
CA ASN A 7 -33.20 26.14 19.90
C ASN A 7 -32.97 26.95 21.18
N ARG A 8 -33.28 26.35 22.34
CA ARG A 8 -33.15 26.92 23.68
C ARG A 8 -31.83 26.45 24.28
N ILE A 9 -31.22 27.30 25.10
CA ILE A 9 -30.05 26.93 25.89
C ILE A 9 -30.43 25.76 26.79
N THR A 10 -29.75 24.63 26.65
CA THR A 10 -29.89 23.50 27.56
C THR A 10 -28.78 23.56 28.60
N GLU A 11 -29.17 23.45 29.87
CA GLU A 11 -28.23 23.52 30.99
C GLU A 11 -27.14 22.42 30.90
N GLU A 12 -27.51 21.25 30.40
CA GLU A 12 -26.59 20.14 30.13
C GLU A 12 -25.52 20.50 29.10
N ALA A 13 -25.89 21.17 28.00
CA ALA A 13 -24.92 21.61 27.00
C ALA A 13 -24.07 22.79 27.51
N ALA A 14 -24.62 23.66 28.36
CA ALA A 14 -23.86 24.74 28.99
C ALA A 14 -22.76 24.19 29.92
N ARG A 15 -23.04 23.12 30.68
CA ARG A 15 -22.07 22.47 31.57
C ARG A 15 -20.82 21.98 30.84
N PHE A 16 -20.95 21.55 29.58
CA PHE A 16 -19.79 21.15 28.76
C PHE A 16 -18.77 22.29 28.62
N PHE A 17 -19.22 23.53 28.44
CA PHE A 17 -18.34 24.69 28.31
C PHE A 17 -17.77 25.18 29.65
N CYS A 18 -18.45 24.88 30.76
CA CYS A 18 -18.01 25.28 32.10
C CYS A 18 -16.99 24.32 32.75
N ALA A 19 -16.74 23.15 32.16
CA ALA A 19 -15.88 22.10 32.72
C ALA A 19 -14.69 21.75 31.79
N PRO A 20 -13.66 22.60 31.69
CA PRO A 20 -12.52 22.33 30.80
C PRO A 20 -11.63 21.17 31.30
N GLU A 21 -11.65 20.05 30.57
CA GLU A 21 -10.82 18.88 30.90
C GLU A 21 -9.32 19.08 30.60
N LYS A 22 -9.00 19.75 29.49
CA LYS A 22 -7.61 19.89 29.00
C LYS A 22 -6.92 21.12 29.59
N PRO A 23 -5.62 21.05 29.95
CA PRO A 23 -4.88 22.19 30.51
C PRO A 23 -4.89 23.45 29.63
N LEU A 24 -4.71 23.32 28.31
CA LEU A 24 -4.75 24.46 27.38
C LEU A 24 -6.15 25.08 27.27
N HIS A 25 -7.20 24.26 27.37
CA HIS A 25 -8.58 24.75 27.36
C HIS A 25 -8.86 25.55 28.64
N ARG A 26 -8.45 25.05 29.81
CA ARG A 26 -8.54 25.77 31.09
C ARG A 26 -7.76 27.09 31.06
N GLN A 27 -6.57 27.07 30.46
CA GLN A 27 -5.76 28.28 30.28
C GLN A 27 -6.50 29.31 29.39
N TYR A 28 -7.08 28.87 28.28
CA TYR A 28 -7.86 29.73 27.39
C TYR A 28 -9.07 30.35 28.12
N GLU A 29 -9.87 29.54 28.82
CA GLU A 29 -11.04 30.00 29.59
C GLU A 29 -10.64 30.99 30.70
N ALA A 30 -9.56 30.73 31.43
CA ALA A 30 -9.05 31.65 32.44
C ALA A 30 -8.61 32.99 31.84
N LEU A 31 -7.89 32.97 30.71
CA LEU A 31 -7.48 34.19 30.03
C LEU A 31 -8.69 34.95 29.48
N ARG A 32 -9.70 34.26 28.93
CA ARG A 32 -10.96 34.88 28.48
C ARG A 32 -11.71 35.54 29.65
N ALA A 33 -11.82 34.86 30.79
CA ALA A 33 -12.46 35.41 31.98
C ALA A 33 -11.79 36.69 32.49
N TYR A 34 -10.47 36.80 32.36
CA TYR A 34 -9.74 38.02 32.72
C TYR A 34 -9.84 39.12 31.67
N PHE A 35 -9.54 38.81 30.40
CA PHE A 35 -9.41 39.82 29.34
C PHE A 35 -10.75 40.22 28.70
N VAL A 36 -11.76 39.35 28.69
CA VAL A 36 -13.06 39.60 28.05
C VAL A 36 -14.14 39.86 29.10
N GLU A 37 -14.21 39.03 30.15
CA GLU A 37 -15.23 39.19 31.20
C GLU A 37 -14.84 40.21 32.28
N GLY A 38 -13.59 40.72 32.24
CA GLY A 38 -13.11 41.78 33.14
C GLY A 38 -12.96 41.37 34.61
N ARG A 39 -12.94 40.07 34.90
CA ARG A 39 -12.88 39.56 36.28
C ARG A 39 -11.51 39.84 36.93
N PRO A 40 -11.43 40.08 38.25
CA PRO A 40 -10.17 40.34 38.92
C PRO A 40 -9.16 39.20 38.75
N SER A 41 -7.90 39.53 38.44
CA SER A 41 -6.81 38.57 38.19
C SER A 41 -6.65 37.51 39.29
N ALA A 42 -6.75 37.91 40.57
CA ALA A 42 -6.62 36.99 41.69
C ALA A 42 -7.82 36.04 41.83
N GLU A 43 -9.02 36.49 41.46
CA GLU A 43 -10.24 35.68 41.50
C GLU A 43 -10.23 34.64 40.39
N VAL A 44 -9.89 35.05 39.16
CA VAL A 44 -9.75 34.16 38.01
C VAL A 44 -8.68 33.11 38.28
N ALA A 45 -7.54 33.50 38.85
CA ALA A 45 -6.49 32.54 39.20
C ALA A 45 -7.04 31.42 40.10
N ARG A 46 -7.73 31.76 41.19
CA ARG A 46 -8.31 30.77 42.11
C ARG A 46 -9.40 29.92 41.44
N ALA A 47 -10.29 30.55 40.67
CA ALA A 47 -11.41 29.88 40.01
C ALA A 47 -10.95 28.79 39.01
N TYR A 48 -9.81 29.00 38.34
CA TYR A 48 -9.27 28.07 37.36
C TYR A 48 -8.06 27.25 37.89
N GLY A 49 -7.80 27.28 39.20
CA GLY A 49 -6.79 26.44 39.85
C GLY A 49 -5.33 26.89 39.64
N TYR A 50 -5.10 28.19 39.42
CA TYR A 50 -3.78 28.81 39.34
C TYR A 50 -3.46 29.62 40.60
N THR A 51 -2.17 29.76 40.91
CA THR A 51 -1.73 30.78 41.88
C THR A 51 -1.81 32.17 41.24
N PRO A 52 -2.04 33.25 42.02
CA PRO A 52 -2.07 34.62 41.47
C PRO A 52 -0.78 35.00 40.72
N GLY A 53 0.37 34.52 41.18
CA GLY A 53 1.66 34.72 40.51
C GLY A 53 1.74 34.02 39.16
N ALA A 54 1.38 32.73 39.11
CA ALA A 54 1.38 31.96 37.86
C ALA A 54 0.42 32.57 36.82
N PHE A 55 -0.76 33.00 37.24
CA PHE A 55 -1.73 33.60 36.33
C PHE A 55 -1.26 34.94 35.74
N ARG A 56 -0.57 35.79 36.53
CA ARG A 56 0.05 37.02 36.01
C ARG A 56 1.10 36.73 34.93
N VAL A 57 1.89 35.67 35.09
CA VAL A 57 2.85 35.23 34.06
C VAL A 57 2.12 34.82 32.78
N LEU A 58 1.03 34.06 32.88
CA LEU A 58 0.21 33.68 31.72
C LEU A 58 -0.36 34.90 30.99
N CYS A 59 -0.85 35.89 31.73
CA CYS A 59 -1.35 37.15 31.16
C CYS A 59 -0.23 37.92 30.44
N HIS A 60 0.95 38.00 31.05
CA HIS A 60 2.12 38.64 30.45
C HIS A 60 2.60 37.92 29.18
N GLN A 61 2.66 36.58 29.21
CA GLN A 61 3.02 35.77 28.03
C GLN A 61 2.03 36.00 26.87
N LEU A 62 0.73 35.98 27.14
CA LEU A 62 -0.28 36.19 26.10
C LEU A 62 -0.13 37.55 25.41
N ARG A 63 0.16 38.62 26.17
CA ARG A 63 0.36 39.97 25.61
C ARG A 63 1.57 40.08 24.67
N ARG A 64 2.53 39.17 24.79
CA ARG A 64 3.76 39.14 23.98
C ARG A 64 3.76 38.09 22.89
N GLU A 65 2.70 37.27 22.81
CA GLU A 65 2.56 36.22 21.81
C GLU A 65 2.06 36.82 20.49
N PRO A 66 2.85 36.80 19.41
CA PRO A 66 2.42 37.34 18.11
C PRO A 66 1.27 36.54 17.48
N HIS A 67 1.18 35.23 17.76
CA HIS A 67 0.19 34.33 17.17
C HIS A 67 -0.55 33.50 18.23
N PRO A 68 -1.37 34.13 19.10
CA PRO A 68 -2.02 33.44 20.22
C PRO A 68 -2.96 32.33 19.78
N ALA A 69 -3.53 32.43 18.57
CA ALA A 69 -4.41 31.42 18.01
C ALA A 69 -3.71 30.05 17.85
N GLU A 70 -2.45 30.01 17.41
CA GLU A 70 -1.70 28.77 17.18
C GLU A 70 -1.44 27.99 18.48
N ARG A 71 -1.39 28.70 19.62
CA ARG A 71 -1.18 28.11 20.94
C ARG A 71 -2.43 27.40 21.49
N PHE A 72 -3.63 27.90 21.18
CA PHE A 72 -4.89 27.36 21.73
C PHE A 72 -5.67 26.53 20.71
N PHE A 73 -5.55 26.83 19.43
CA PHE A 73 -6.36 26.26 18.36
C PHE A 73 -5.46 25.67 17.28
N LYS A 74 -5.82 24.46 16.85
CA LYS A 74 -5.21 23.85 15.67
C LYS A 74 -6.12 24.12 14.48
N ASP A 75 -5.53 24.53 13.37
CA ASP A 75 -6.27 24.64 12.11
C ASP A 75 -6.87 23.30 11.72
N VAL A 76 -8.17 23.32 11.40
CA VAL A 76 -8.84 22.18 10.78
C VAL A 76 -8.35 22.10 9.34
N ARG A 77 -7.42 21.18 9.06
CA ARG A 77 -6.98 20.90 7.70
C ARG A 77 -8.17 20.42 6.87
N ARG A 78 -8.68 21.26 5.98
CA ARG A 78 -9.70 20.87 5.00
C ARG A 78 -9.11 19.78 4.11
N GLY A 79 -9.83 18.66 4.00
CA GLY A 79 -9.40 17.54 3.16
C GLY A 79 -9.18 17.94 1.70
N PRO A 80 -8.41 17.15 0.93
CA PRO A 80 -8.07 17.51 -0.45
C PRO A 80 -9.31 17.71 -1.33
N GLN A 81 -9.42 18.86 -2.00
CA GLN A 81 -10.43 19.18 -3.02
C GLN A 81 -10.19 18.40 -4.34
N ALA A 82 -10.10 17.07 -4.26
CA ALA A 82 -9.79 16.19 -5.39
C ALA A 82 -10.91 16.05 -6.44
N ALA A 83 -11.82 17.03 -6.56
CA ALA A 83 -12.94 17.00 -7.50
C ALA A 83 -12.55 17.47 -8.91
N ARG A 84 -11.75 18.54 -9.05
CA ARG A 84 -11.55 19.22 -10.35
C ARG A 84 -10.96 18.34 -11.47
N VAL A 85 -10.03 17.43 -11.16
CA VAL A 85 -9.39 16.57 -12.18
C VAL A 85 -10.27 15.37 -12.53
N ARG A 86 -10.96 14.80 -11.54
CA ARG A 86 -11.86 13.65 -11.74
C ARG A 86 -13.08 14.04 -12.58
N ASP A 87 -13.62 15.23 -12.35
CA ASP A 87 -14.80 15.71 -13.08
C ASP A 87 -14.49 15.94 -14.56
N ARG A 88 -13.28 16.42 -14.90
CA ARG A 88 -12.86 16.63 -16.30
C ARG A 88 -12.76 15.34 -17.12
N VAL A 89 -12.36 14.23 -16.50
CA VAL A 89 -12.19 12.94 -17.20
C VAL A 89 -13.37 11.99 -17.01
N ARG A 90 -14.39 12.37 -16.22
CA ARG A 90 -15.48 11.49 -15.79
C ARG A 90 -16.24 10.91 -16.98
N GLU A 91 -16.76 11.77 -17.85
CA GLU A 91 -17.52 11.34 -19.03
C GLU A 91 -16.70 10.45 -19.95
N ARG A 92 -15.43 10.81 -20.17
CA ARG A 92 -14.52 10.04 -21.04
C ARG A 92 -14.16 8.69 -20.43
N ALA A 93 -13.89 8.64 -19.14
CA ALA A 93 -13.62 7.40 -18.41
C ALA A 93 -14.82 6.45 -18.45
N VAL A 94 -16.04 6.99 -18.29
CA VAL A 94 -17.30 6.24 -18.42
C VAL A 94 -17.49 5.71 -19.84
N ALA A 95 -17.26 6.52 -20.87
CA ALA A 95 -17.36 6.09 -22.27
C ALA A 95 -16.38 4.95 -22.60
N LEU A 96 -15.12 5.08 -22.18
CA LEU A 96 -14.11 4.03 -22.34
C LEU A 96 -14.46 2.78 -21.53
N ARG A 97 -15.06 2.93 -20.35
CA ARG A 97 -15.53 1.81 -19.54
C ARG A 97 -16.66 1.04 -20.21
N LYS A 98 -17.59 1.73 -20.87
CA LYS A 98 -18.68 1.11 -21.66
C LYS A 98 -18.17 0.29 -22.84
N GLN A 99 -16.96 0.58 -23.33
CA GLN A 99 -16.25 -0.23 -24.33
C GLN A 99 -15.51 -1.44 -23.72
N ASN A 100 -15.77 -1.79 -22.45
CA ASN A 100 -15.12 -2.88 -21.71
C ASN A 100 -13.59 -2.74 -21.55
N LEU A 101 -13.07 -1.51 -21.60
CA LEU A 101 -11.66 -1.24 -21.31
C LEU A 101 -11.36 -1.40 -19.81
N SER A 102 -10.15 -1.90 -19.51
CA SER A 102 -9.68 -2.05 -18.14
C SER A 102 -9.22 -0.71 -17.58
N VAL A 103 -9.08 -0.61 -16.26
CA VAL A 103 -8.57 0.62 -15.60
C VAL A 103 -7.18 1.01 -16.15
N TYR A 104 -6.35 0.04 -16.51
CA TYR A 104 -5.04 0.29 -17.10
C TYR A 104 -5.13 0.81 -18.54
N ASP A 105 -6.02 0.24 -19.34
CA ASP A 105 -6.25 0.66 -20.73
C ASP A 105 -6.86 2.06 -20.77
N ILE A 106 -7.86 2.33 -19.93
CA ILE A 106 -8.47 3.65 -19.77
C ILE A 106 -7.41 4.68 -19.38
N ARG A 107 -6.53 4.36 -18.42
CA ARG A 107 -5.41 5.25 -18.05
C ARG A 107 -4.47 5.50 -19.22
N ARG A 108 -4.15 4.47 -20.02
CA ARG A 108 -3.28 4.59 -21.20
C ARG A 108 -3.89 5.54 -22.22
N GLU A 109 -5.18 5.38 -22.49
CA GLU A 109 -5.94 6.18 -23.44
C GLU A 109 -6.09 7.64 -22.98
N LEU A 110 -6.43 7.85 -21.70
CA LEU A 110 -6.50 9.19 -21.10
C LEU A 110 -5.13 9.88 -21.14
N ARG A 111 -4.03 9.13 -20.90
CA ARG A 111 -2.67 9.67 -20.98
C ARG A 111 -2.28 10.06 -22.41
N ALA A 112 -2.68 9.27 -23.41
CA ALA A 112 -2.47 9.61 -24.81
C ALA A 112 -3.20 10.90 -25.22
N GLN A 113 -4.34 11.19 -24.58
CA GLN A 113 -5.13 12.41 -24.73
C GLN A 113 -4.64 13.56 -23.82
N GLY A 114 -3.49 13.42 -23.14
CA GLY A 114 -2.89 14.47 -22.30
C GLY A 114 -3.44 14.56 -20.87
N HIS A 115 -4.31 13.65 -20.45
CA HIS A 115 -4.85 13.62 -19.09
C HIS A 115 -4.07 12.66 -18.18
N THR A 116 -3.46 13.21 -17.12
CA THR A 116 -2.74 12.41 -16.12
C THR A 116 -3.65 12.10 -14.93
N VAL A 117 -4.06 10.84 -14.80
CA VAL A 117 -4.95 10.37 -13.72
C VAL A 117 -4.39 9.08 -13.12
N SER A 118 -4.42 8.97 -11.78
CA SER A 118 -3.95 7.77 -11.09
C SER A 118 -4.93 6.60 -11.25
N ILE A 119 -4.42 5.37 -11.21
CA ILE A 119 -5.24 4.15 -11.25
C ILE A 119 -6.27 4.15 -10.11
N ASN A 120 -5.87 4.63 -8.93
CA ASN A 120 -6.74 4.67 -7.76
C ASN A 120 -7.88 5.68 -7.95
N ALA A 121 -7.58 6.89 -8.43
CA ALA A 121 -8.59 7.91 -8.72
C ALA A 121 -9.60 7.41 -9.76
N LEU A 122 -9.12 6.71 -10.79
CA LEU A 122 -9.98 6.12 -11.82
C LEU A 122 -10.83 4.96 -11.26
N SER A 123 -10.27 4.13 -10.38
CA SER A 123 -11.00 3.05 -9.72
C SER A 123 -12.12 3.58 -8.81
N ILE A 124 -11.87 4.66 -8.07
CA ILE A 124 -12.87 5.34 -7.25
C ILE A 124 -13.97 5.93 -8.12
N LEU A 125 -13.59 6.65 -9.18
CA LEU A 125 -14.54 7.24 -10.13
C LEU A 125 -15.47 6.17 -10.72
N LEU A 126 -14.93 5.08 -11.23
CA LEU A 126 -15.72 4.00 -11.83
C LEU A 126 -16.64 3.32 -10.80
N ARG A 127 -16.22 3.22 -9.54
CA ARG A 127 -17.04 2.68 -8.45
C ARG A 127 -18.21 3.61 -8.10
N GLU A 128 -17.98 4.93 -8.06
CA GLU A 128 -19.05 5.91 -7.85
C GLU A 128 -20.09 5.89 -8.97
N GLU A 129 -19.65 5.67 -10.21
CA GLU A 129 -20.51 5.52 -11.40
C GLU A 129 -21.21 4.14 -11.46
N GLY A 130 -20.99 3.25 -10.47
CA GLY A 130 -21.67 1.96 -10.37
C GLY A 130 -21.09 0.85 -11.25
N PHE A 131 -19.91 1.02 -11.85
CA PHE A 131 -19.29 -0.04 -12.64
C PHE A 131 -18.70 -1.15 -11.74
N ALA A 132 -19.14 -2.39 -11.97
CA ALA A 132 -18.52 -3.57 -11.37
C ALA A 132 -17.09 -3.80 -11.91
N ARG A 133 -16.30 -4.59 -11.18
CA ARG A 133 -14.99 -5.07 -11.66
C ARG A 133 -15.19 -5.92 -12.92
N LEU A 134 -14.31 -5.76 -13.91
CA LEU A 134 -14.32 -6.66 -15.06
C LEU A 134 -13.99 -8.09 -14.61
N PRO A 135 -14.62 -9.10 -15.22
CA PRO A 135 -14.13 -10.47 -15.14
C PRO A 135 -12.70 -10.55 -15.69
N ARG A 136 -11.94 -11.55 -15.24
CA ARG A 136 -10.60 -11.79 -15.74
C ARG A 136 -10.68 -12.09 -17.25
N ARG A 137 -9.99 -11.28 -18.07
CA ARG A 137 -9.86 -11.51 -19.51
C ARG A 137 -9.26 -12.88 -19.80
N LYS A 138 -9.80 -13.56 -20.82
CA LYS A 138 -9.19 -14.77 -21.39
C LYS A 138 -7.81 -14.43 -21.97
N ASP A 139 -6.93 -15.43 -22.10
CA ASP A 139 -5.55 -15.17 -22.55
C ASP A 139 -5.49 -14.56 -23.96
N GLU A 140 -6.48 -14.86 -24.81
CA GLU A 140 -6.67 -14.35 -26.18
C GLU A 140 -7.07 -12.86 -26.23
N GLU A 141 -7.81 -12.38 -25.23
CA GLU A 141 -8.31 -10.98 -25.15
C GLU A 141 -7.29 -10.02 -24.53
N ARG A 142 -6.14 -10.52 -24.07
CA ARG A 142 -5.11 -9.67 -23.48
C ARG A 142 -4.36 -8.91 -24.57
N PRO A 143 -4.12 -7.60 -24.39
CA PRO A 143 -3.28 -6.84 -25.31
C PRO A 143 -1.92 -7.51 -25.49
N ALA A 144 -1.39 -7.48 -26.71
CA ALA A 144 -0.02 -7.90 -26.98
C ALA A 144 0.93 -6.97 -26.21
N THR A 145 1.43 -7.45 -25.08
CA THR A 145 2.51 -6.82 -24.31
C THR A 145 3.82 -7.49 -24.70
N VAL A 146 4.94 -6.77 -24.61
CA VAL A 146 6.27 -7.41 -24.66
C VAL A 146 6.32 -8.43 -23.53
N ARG A 147 6.22 -9.71 -23.88
CA ARG A 147 6.41 -10.83 -22.97
C ARG A 147 7.84 -11.32 -23.18
N PRO A 148 8.49 -11.89 -22.14
CA PRO A 148 9.68 -12.69 -22.37
C PRO A 148 9.35 -13.71 -23.45
N VAL A 149 10.23 -13.87 -24.43
CA VAL A 149 10.10 -14.94 -25.42
C VAL A 149 10.06 -16.24 -24.62
N ALA A 150 8.98 -17.00 -24.79
CA ALA A 150 8.88 -18.32 -24.18
C ALA A 150 9.94 -19.19 -24.88
N ASP A 151 11.02 -19.46 -24.16
CA ASP A 151 12.06 -20.37 -24.64
C ASP A 151 11.55 -21.82 -24.61
N ALA A 152 12.29 -22.73 -25.23
CA ALA A 152 11.95 -24.14 -25.24
C ALA A 152 11.78 -24.68 -23.82
N VAL A 153 10.69 -25.43 -23.58
CA VAL A 153 10.45 -26.07 -22.28
C VAL A 153 11.48 -27.17 -22.08
N ALA A 154 12.16 -27.15 -20.93
CA ALA A 154 13.11 -28.19 -20.56
C ALA A 154 12.46 -29.58 -20.54
N ASP A 155 13.21 -30.59 -20.97
CA ASP A 155 12.80 -31.98 -21.06
C ASP A 155 13.89 -32.88 -20.47
N VAL A 156 13.55 -33.57 -19.37
CA VAL A 156 14.44 -34.52 -18.71
C VAL A 156 14.94 -35.62 -19.67
N ARG A 157 14.17 -35.94 -20.72
CA ARG A 157 14.52 -36.96 -21.71
C ARG A 157 15.61 -36.49 -22.68
N ALA A 158 15.86 -35.19 -22.75
CA ALA A 158 16.92 -34.58 -23.54
C ALA A 158 18.17 -34.26 -22.70
N LEU A 159 18.21 -34.69 -21.43
CA LEU A 159 19.37 -34.51 -20.57
C LEU A 159 20.57 -35.30 -21.11
N ASP A 160 21.58 -34.58 -21.57
CA ASP A 160 22.87 -35.14 -21.95
C ASP A 160 23.87 -35.05 -20.77
N LEU A 161 24.34 -36.21 -20.32
CA LEU A 161 25.35 -36.37 -19.26
C LEU A 161 26.74 -36.69 -19.81
N SER A 162 26.95 -36.54 -21.12
CA SER A 162 28.28 -36.72 -21.73
C SER A 162 29.33 -35.81 -21.09
N PRO A 163 30.59 -36.25 -20.97
CA PRO A 163 31.66 -35.43 -20.43
C PRO A 163 31.82 -34.13 -21.24
N ARG A 164 31.68 -32.98 -20.57
CA ARG A 164 31.70 -31.65 -21.21
C ARG A 164 32.23 -30.58 -20.27
N HIS A 165 32.65 -29.46 -20.86
CA HIS A 165 33.09 -28.27 -20.13
C HIS A 165 32.19 -27.09 -20.49
N PHE A 166 31.75 -26.33 -19.50
CA PHE A 166 30.93 -25.14 -19.70
C PHE A 166 31.22 -24.10 -18.62
N ARG A 167 30.89 -22.83 -18.90
CA ARG A 167 30.94 -21.75 -17.92
C ARG A 167 29.60 -21.64 -17.22
N THR A 168 29.61 -21.46 -15.90
CA THR A 168 28.41 -21.28 -15.08
C THR A 168 28.69 -20.24 -13.99
N ARG A 169 27.67 -19.46 -13.65
CA ARG A 169 27.70 -18.52 -12.52
C ARG A 169 27.29 -19.17 -11.20
N VAL A 170 26.83 -20.42 -11.24
CA VAL A 170 26.26 -21.15 -10.09
C VAL A 170 27.03 -22.43 -9.77
N ALA A 171 28.34 -22.48 -10.07
CA ALA A 171 29.20 -23.64 -9.81
C ALA A 171 29.13 -24.14 -8.35
N GLY A 172 28.92 -23.23 -7.39
CA GLY A 172 28.78 -23.57 -5.97
C GLY A 172 27.61 -24.52 -5.66
N LEU A 173 26.61 -24.64 -6.53
CA LEU A 173 25.53 -25.63 -6.39
C LEU A 173 26.07 -27.07 -6.33
N PHE A 174 27.12 -27.37 -7.07
CA PHE A 174 27.68 -28.73 -7.14
C PHE A 174 28.38 -29.15 -5.85
N LEU A 175 28.70 -28.21 -4.94
CA LEU A 175 29.16 -28.54 -3.58
C LEU A 175 28.08 -29.27 -2.77
N PHE A 176 26.81 -29.09 -3.12
CA PHE A 176 25.69 -29.78 -2.46
C PHE A 176 25.37 -31.14 -3.07
N ALA A 177 26.03 -31.57 -4.16
CA ALA A 177 25.73 -32.84 -4.82
C ALA A 177 25.77 -34.07 -3.88
N PRO A 178 26.73 -34.19 -2.93
CA PRO A 178 26.73 -35.30 -1.97
C PRO A 178 25.52 -35.27 -1.03
N VAL A 179 25.09 -34.08 -0.61
CA VAL A 179 23.91 -33.91 0.25
C VAL A 179 22.64 -34.26 -0.52
N MET A 180 22.56 -33.86 -1.78
CA MET A 180 21.45 -34.19 -2.67
C MET A 180 21.31 -35.69 -2.89
N GLN A 181 22.40 -36.45 -2.90
CA GLN A 181 22.37 -37.91 -3.00
C GLN A 181 21.75 -38.57 -1.77
N ALA A 182 21.92 -37.99 -0.58
CA ALA A 182 21.37 -38.52 0.67
C ALA A 182 19.86 -38.24 0.84
N ILE A 183 19.28 -37.36 0.01
CA ILE A 183 17.88 -36.96 0.09
C ILE A 183 17.10 -37.60 -1.07
N ASP A 184 16.15 -38.46 -0.74
CA ASP A 184 15.21 -39.00 -1.72
C ASP A 184 14.11 -37.97 -2.05
N LEU A 185 14.44 -37.02 -2.93
CA LEU A 185 13.50 -36.01 -3.39
C LEU A 185 12.32 -36.60 -4.19
N GLY A 186 12.47 -37.80 -4.75
CA GLY A 186 11.40 -38.51 -5.43
C GLY A 186 10.32 -38.94 -4.45
N ALA A 187 10.73 -39.59 -3.35
CA ALA A 187 9.83 -39.97 -2.26
C ALA A 187 9.14 -38.75 -1.63
N VAL A 188 9.90 -37.68 -1.36
CA VAL A 188 9.34 -36.42 -0.83
C VAL A 188 8.29 -35.83 -1.77
N ALA A 189 8.56 -35.79 -3.08
CA ALA A 189 7.62 -35.28 -4.07
C ALA A 189 6.35 -36.15 -4.16
N ALA A 190 6.49 -37.47 -4.05
CA ALA A 190 5.38 -38.41 -4.07
C ALA A 190 4.49 -38.28 -2.82
N GLU A 191 5.10 -38.23 -1.63
CA GLU A 191 4.40 -38.07 -0.35
C GLU A 191 3.63 -36.74 -0.31
N ALA A 192 4.26 -35.65 -0.75
CA ALA A 192 3.64 -34.33 -0.85
C ALA A 192 2.65 -34.21 -2.03
N ARG A 193 2.50 -35.25 -2.86
CA ARG A 193 1.65 -35.27 -4.06
C ARG A 193 1.92 -34.08 -4.98
N LEU A 194 3.19 -33.75 -5.17
CA LEU A 194 3.59 -32.63 -6.02
C LEU A 194 3.28 -32.95 -7.49
N PRO A 195 2.76 -31.98 -8.25
CA PRO A 195 2.48 -32.18 -9.67
C PRO A 195 3.78 -32.28 -10.45
N GLY A 196 3.77 -33.12 -11.49
CA GLY A 196 4.85 -33.23 -12.46
C GLY A 196 4.29 -33.43 -13.87
N SER A 197 5.12 -33.21 -14.88
CA SER A 197 4.81 -33.48 -16.27
C SER A 197 5.76 -34.54 -16.82
N ARG A 198 5.49 -35.04 -18.03
CA ARG A 198 6.41 -35.97 -18.71
C ARG A 198 7.76 -35.32 -19.03
N MET A 199 7.78 -34.02 -19.29
CA MET A 199 9.00 -33.27 -19.62
C MET A 199 9.77 -32.86 -18.37
N ILE A 200 9.05 -32.45 -17.33
CA ILE A 200 9.63 -32.03 -16.04
C ILE A 200 8.88 -32.78 -14.94
N PRO A 201 9.39 -33.94 -14.48
CA PRO A 201 8.80 -34.68 -13.38
C PRO A 201 8.92 -33.92 -12.05
N ALA A 202 8.15 -34.35 -11.06
CA ALA A 202 8.03 -33.63 -9.78
C ALA A 202 9.37 -33.50 -9.03
N GLU A 203 10.23 -34.51 -9.12
CA GLU A 203 11.57 -34.50 -8.52
C GLU A 203 12.47 -33.42 -9.13
N GLN A 204 12.54 -33.34 -10.47
CA GLN A 204 13.34 -32.33 -11.17
C GLN A 204 12.80 -30.92 -10.91
N ALA A 205 11.46 -30.76 -10.87
CA ALA A 205 10.85 -29.50 -10.47
C ALA A 205 11.24 -29.09 -9.04
N LEU A 206 11.24 -30.04 -8.10
CA LEU A 206 11.67 -29.81 -6.73
C LEU A 206 13.16 -29.44 -6.64
N ARG A 207 14.02 -30.14 -7.40
CA ARG A 207 15.45 -29.81 -7.52
C ARG A 207 15.67 -28.40 -8.08
N SER A 208 14.93 -28.00 -9.12
CA SER A 208 14.99 -26.63 -9.65
C SER A 208 14.62 -25.58 -8.60
N LEU A 209 13.54 -25.80 -7.84
CA LEU A 209 13.12 -24.89 -6.77
C LEU A 209 14.16 -24.82 -5.65
N LEU A 210 14.74 -25.95 -5.27
CA LEU A 210 15.79 -26.01 -4.27
C LEU A 210 17.05 -25.28 -4.76
N ALA A 211 17.46 -25.51 -6.01
CA ALA A 211 18.59 -24.82 -6.62
C ALA A 211 18.44 -23.29 -6.54
N LEU A 212 17.24 -22.77 -6.85
CA LEU A 212 16.93 -21.35 -6.71
C LEU A 212 17.08 -20.83 -5.27
N LYS A 213 16.75 -21.66 -4.28
CA LYS A 213 16.94 -21.32 -2.86
C LYS A 213 18.41 -21.33 -2.46
N LEU A 214 19.17 -22.33 -2.90
CA LEU A 214 20.61 -22.43 -2.60
C LEU A 214 21.41 -21.27 -3.21
N ILE A 215 21.02 -20.74 -4.37
CA ILE A 215 21.66 -19.55 -4.98
C ILE A 215 21.15 -18.20 -4.44
N GLY A 216 20.31 -18.21 -3.39
CA GLY A 216 19.80 -17.02 -2.73
C GLY A 216 18.78 -16.19 -3.52
N GLN A 217 17.99 -16.81 -4.41
CA GLN A 217 16.93 -16.08 -5.12
C GLN A 217 15.69 -15.88 -4.24
N GLU A 218 15.35 -14.62 -3.96
CA GLU A 218 14.22 -14.25 -3.10
C GLU A 218 12.86 -14.62 -3.71
N ARG A 219 12.67 -14.40 -5.02
CA ARG A 219 11.41 -14.71 -5.73
C ARG A 219 11.66 -15.39 -7.07
N LYS A 220 10.82 -16.37 -7.40
CA LYS A 220 10.82 -17.10 -8.69
C LYS A 220 10.71 -16.20 -9.93
N SER A 221 10.14 -15.00 -9.79
CA SER A 221 9.96 -14.03 -10.88
C SER A 221 11.25 -13.30 -11.28
N HIS A 222 12.32 -13.40 -10.48
CA HIS A 222 13.62 -12.74 -10.75
C HIS A 222 14.66 -13.69 -11.35
N VAL A 223 14.25 -14.87 -11.78
CA VAL A 223 15.13 -15.94 -12.26
C VAL A 223 15.63 -15.71 -13.70
N MET A 224 15.06 -14.74 -14.43
CA MET A 224 15.32 -14.57 -15.86
C MET A 224 16.81 -14.47 -16.22
N ASP A 225 17.64 -13.87 -15.36
CA ASP A 225 19.08 -13.73 -15.61
C ASP A 225 19.88 -15.04 -15.44
N ARG A 226 19.24 -16.09 -14.92
CA ARG A 226 19.86 -17.39 -14.57
C ARG A 226 19.13 -18.60 -15.15
N LEU A 227 17.99 -18.39 -15.80
CA LEU A 227 17.14 -19.45 -16.34
C LEU A 227 17.87 -20.31 -17.39
N LEU A 228 18.81 -19.70 -18.11
CA LEU A 228 19.59 -20.35 -19.17
C LEU A 228 21.02 -20.74 -18.73
N ASP A 229 21.30 -20.76 -17.43
CA ASP A 229 22.63 -21.18 -16.95
C ASP A 229 22.75 -22.72 -17.02
N PRO A 230 23.71 -23.28 -17.78
CA PRO A 230 23.84 -24.72 -17.98
C PRO A 230 24.18 -25.48 -16.69
N GLY A 231 24.81 -24.81 -15.71
CA GLY A 231 25.07 -25.41 -14.40
C GLY A 231 23.80 -25.56 -13.57
N LEU A 232 22.87 -24.61 -13.68
CA LEU A 232 21.57 -24.70 -13.01
C LEU A 232 20.71 -25.82 -13.60
N ALA A 233 20.67 -25.91 -14.93
CA ALA A 233 19.96 -26.97 -15.65
C ALA A 233 20.50 -28.36 -15.26
N LEU A 234 21.83 -28.54 -15.32
CA LEU A 234 22.47 -29.80 -14.97
C LEU A 234 22.23 -30.19 -13.50
N PHE A 235 22.33 -29.23 -12.56
CA PHE A 235 22.03 -29.50 -11.15
C PHE A 235 20.57 -29.93 -10.92
N ALA A 236 19.62 -29.35 -11.67
CA ALA A 236 18.23 -29.77 -11.63
C ALA A 236 17.96 -31.13 -12.29
N GLY A 237 18.91 -31.66 -13.07
CA GLY A 237 18.71 -32.84 -13.90
C GLY A 237 17.87 -32.54 -15.14
N LEU A 238 18.05 -31.37 -15.74
CA LEU A 238 17.36 -30.90 -16.94
C LEU A 238 18.36 -30.39 -17.99
N ASN A 239 17.90 -30.23 -19.23
CA ASN A 239 18.68 -29.69 -20.34
C ASN A 239 18.69 -28.16 -20.39
#